data_AF-G4RK61-F1
#
_entry.id   AF-G4RK61-F1
#
_cell.length_a   1.000
_cell.length_b   1.000
_cell.length_c   1.000
_cell.angle_alpha   90.00
_cell.angle_beta   90.00
_cell.angle_gamma   90.00
#
_symmetry.space_group_name_H-M   'P 1'
#
loop_
_entity.id
_entity.type
_entity.pdbx_description
1 polymer ?
#
loop_
_entity_poly.entity_id
_entity_poly.type
_entity_poly.pdbx_seq_one_letter_code
_entity_poly.pdbx_strand_id
1 'polypeptide(L)'
;MSTEWISKLRDILVDSLDKSWLPFPIDEGLCESWKRGLESARTSTVLYTSCMYHLAPVIERAVDNLEKYGATRGGLRSSLAALAAKTLGGALLRPDKAELERADQVLRKIYALLKKSGVEFGLLDREIYSGALLYEAGLLDDFAAYARRAAQFFRERGVKRIITVDPHTHYVLEKVYPKYVEGFDIEVVSYLDLIKPGGVALKGFTIHDSCLYARFLGRYDTVRRLLAAGEPVEDPFATARDTSQCCGGPVESLFPEVSRKVAEARARELSRLSRRVVVQCPICYVNLKRASGGGLELYYLAEVVV
;
A
#
# COMPACT_ATOMS: atom_id res chain seq x y z
N MET A 1 -16.75 13.06 -13.81
CA MET A 1 -17.03 11.80 -13.09
C MET A 1 -18.46 11.87 -12.57
N SER A 2 -19.25 10.79 -12.63
CA SER A 2 -20.63 10.78 -12.14
C SER A 2 -20.68 10.45 -10.65
N THR A 3 -21.61 11.06 -9.92
CA THR A 3 -21.94 10.71 -8.53
C THR A 3 -22.34 9.23 -8.40
N GLU A 4 -22.94 8.68 -9.46
CA GLU A 4 -23.30 7.25 -9.57
C GLU A 4 -22.08 6.31 -9.45
N TRP A 5 -20.94 6.66 -10.04
CA TRP A 5 -19.72 5.85 -9.92
C TRP A 5 -19.19 5.86 -8.48
N ILE A 6 -19.17 7.02 -7.83
CA ILE A 6 -18.73 7.14 -6.42
C ILE A 6 -19.61 6.27 -5.52
N SER A 7 -20.94 6.31 -5.73
CA SER A 7 -21.87 5.46 -4.99
C SER A 7 -21.59 3.97 -5.19
N LYS A 8 -21.39 3.53 -6.43
CA LYS A 8 -21.07 2.12 -6.72
C LYS A 8 -19.74 1.68 -6.11
N LEU A 9 -18.71 2.53 -6.19
CA LEU A 9 -17.41 2.25 -5.59
C LEU A 9 -17.54 2.13 -4.07
N ARG A 10 -18.27 3.05 -3.42
CA ARG A 10 -18.59 2.98 -1.99
C ARG A 10 -19.26 1.66 -1.65
N ASP A 11 -20.32 1.28 -2.36
CA ASP A 11 -21.06 0.04 -2.09
C ASP A 11 -20.15 -1.19 -2.22
N ILE A 12 -19.28 -1.25 -3.23
CA ILE A 12 -18.30 -2.34 -3.40
C ILE A 12 -17.33 -2.41 -2.21
N LEU A 13 -16.75 -1.27 -1.83
CA LEU A 13 -15.77 -1.20 -0.75
C LEU A 13 -16.40 -1.59 0.59
N VAL A 14 -17.54 -0.99 0.94
CA VAL A 14 -18.22 -1.20 2.22
C VAL A 14 -18.73 -2.63 2.34
N ASP A 15 -19.43 -3.15 1.32
CA ASP A 15 -19.94 -4.53 1.32
C ASP A 15 -18.80 -5.55 1.48
N SER A 16 -17.66 -5.30 0.84
CA SER A 16 -16.50 -6.19 0.92
C SER A 16 -15.88 -6.14 2.31
N LEU A 17 -15.65 -4.93 2.85
CA LEU A 17 -15.09 -4.74 4.18
C LEU A 17 -15.97 -5.37 5.27
N ASP A 18 -17.29 -5.31 5.11
CA ASP A 18 -18.25 -5.93 6.03
C ASP A 18 -18.23 -7.45 5.99
N LYS A 19 -17.99 -8.05 4.82
CA LYS A 19 -17.96 -9.51 4.66
C LYS A 19 -16.61 -10.13 5.03
N SER A 20 -15.50 -9.52 4.61
CA SER A 20 -14.17 -10.17 4.65
C SER A 20 -13.06 -9.32 5.28
N TRP A 21 -13.37 -8.14 5.81
CA TRP A 21 -12.38 -7.15 6.28
C TRP A 21 -11.44 -6.60 5.21
N LEU A 22 -11.59 -6.98 3.94
CA LEU A 22 -10.78 -6.52 2.83
C LEU A 22 -11.59 -5.60 1.91
N PRO A 23 -10.95 -4.60 1.26
CA PRO A 23 -11.65 -3.59 0.46
C PRO A 23 -12.17 -4.14 -0.89
N PHE A 24 -11.77 -5.35 -1.28
CA PHE A 24 -12.23 -6.01 -2.50
C PHE A 24 -12.59 -7.46 -2.23
N PRO A 25 -13.51 -8.07 -3.01
CA PRO A 25 -13.96 -9.44 -2.84
C PRO A 25 -12.90 -10.44 -3.33
N ILE A 26 -11.79 -10.51 -2.62
CA ILE A 26 -10.67 -11.41 -2.87
C ILE A 26 -10.56 -12.44 -1.75
N ASP A 27 -9.87 -13.54 -2.04
CA ASP A 27 -9.58 -14.60 -1.06
C ASP A 27 -8.74 -14.04 0.11
N GLU A 28 -9.18 -14.23 1.35
CA GLU A 28 -8.46 -13.73 2.52
C GLU A 28 -7.10 -14.43 2.72
N GLY A 29 -6.97 -15.68 2.27
CA GLY A 29 -5.74 -16.46 2.36
C GLY A 29 -4.57 -15.84 1.59
N LEU A 30 -4.86 -14.96 0.63
CA LEU A 30 -3.87 -14.17 -0.12
C LEU A 30 -3.10 -13.21 0.80
N CYS A 31 -3.71 -12.68 1.85
CA CYS A 31 -3.06 -11.80 2.83
C CYS A 31 -2.24 -12.58 3.87
N GLU A 32 -2.40 -13.91 3.90
CA GLU A 32 -1.92 -14.80 4.96
C GLU A 32 -0.70 -15.62 4.53
N SER A 33 -0.49 -15.81 3.22
CA SER A 33 0.52 -16.71 2.64
C SER A 33 1.95 -16.40 3.09
N TRP A 34 2.29 -15.11 3.25
CA TRP A 34 3.61 -14.67 3.68
C TRP A 34 3.96 -15.14 5.11
N LYS A 35 2.95 -15.40 5.97
CA LYS A 35 3.15 -15.84 7.36
C LYS A 35 3.52 -17.32 7.48
N ARG A 36 3.29 -18.12 6.44
CA ARG A 36 3.49 -19.58 6.49
C ARG A 36 4.93 -19.94 6.89
N GLY A 37 5.07 -20.73 7.96
CA GLY A 37 6.36 -21.19 8.48
C GLY A 37 7.17 -20.11 9.21
N LEU A 38 6.60 -18.93 9.49
CA LEU A 38 7.24 -17.92 10.32
C LEU A 38 6.86 -18.09 11.79
N GLU A 39 7.79 -17.77 12.68
CA GLU A 39 7.54 -17.74 14.11
C GLU A 39 6.77 -16.48 14.50
N SER A 40 5.86 -16.60 15.46
CA SER A 40 5.09 -15.49 16.02
C SER A 40 5.33 -15.44 17.53
N ALA A 41 5.88 -14.32 18.02
CA ALA A 41 6.07 -14.14 19.45
C ALA A 41 4.75 -13.86 20.17
N ARG A 42 4.63 -14.29 21.42
CA ARG A 42 3.47 -13.99 22.28
C ARG A 42 3.69 -12.64 22.96
N THR A 43 3.36 -11.56 22.26
CA THR A 43 3.55 -10.18 22.72
C THR A 43 2.39 -9.29 22.26
N SER A 44 2.21 -8.14 22.90
CA SER A 44 1.23 -7.12 22.52
C SER A 44 1.69 -6.24 21.35
N THR A 45 2.92 -6.44 20.86
CA THR A 45 3.45 -5.77 19.65
C THR A 45 3.21 -6.65 18.43
N VAL A 46 2.54 -6.14 17.39
CA VAL A 46 2.27 -6.93 16.17
C VAL A 46 2.89 -6.31 14.93
N LEU A 47 3.42 -7.14 14.04
CA LEU A 47 3.70 -6.74 12.65
C LEU A 47 2.39 -6.81 11.86
N TYR A 48 1.95 -5.66 11.38
CA TYR A 48 0.66 -5.48 10.71
C TYR A 48 0.86 -4.95 9.30
N THR A 49 0.31 -5.67 8.33
CA THR A 49 0.52 -5.36 6.90
C THR A 49 -0.67 -4.71 6.24
N SER A 50 -1.86 -4.81 6.85
CA SER A 50 -3.12 -4.37 6.26
C SER A 50 -3.38 -4.99 4.87
N CYS A 51 -2.70 -6.09 4.54
CA CYS A 51 -2.69 -6.69 3.20
C CYS A 51 -2.28 -5.73 2.06
N MET A 52 -1.66 -4.58 2.36
CA MET A 52 -1.44 -3.53 1.36
C MET A 52 -0.52 -3.97 0.20
N TYR A 53 0.49 -4.79 0.49
CA TYR A 53 1.40 -5.31 -0.52
C TYR A 53 0.71 -6.24 -1.51
N HIS A 54 -0.24 -7.07 -1.06
CA HIS A 54 -0.99 -7.95 -1.93
C HIS A 54 -2.20 -7.27 -2.58
N LEU A 55 -2.78 -6.26 -1.93
CA LEU A 55 -3.89 -5.48 -2.47
C LEU A 55 -3.45 -4.53 -3.60
N ALA A 56 -2.22 -4.01 -3.57
CA ALA A 56 -1.73 -3.10 -4.61
C ALA A 56 -1.87 -3.66 -6.05
N PRO A 57 -1.41 -4.90 -6.37
CA PRO A 57 -1.61 -5.45 -7.72
C PRO A 57 -3.09 -5.79 -8.02
N VAL A 58 -3.92 -6.03 -7.00
CA VAL A 58 -5.39 -6.17 -7.18
C VAL A 58 -6.01 -4.84 -7.60
N ILE A 59 -5.63 -3.75 -6.93
CA ILE A 59 -6.08 -2.38 -7.25
C ILE A 59 -5.65 -2.01 -8.67
N GLU A 60 -4.39 -2.26 -9.03
CA GLU A 60 -3.89 -2.04 -10.38
C GLU A 60 -4.77 -2.74 -11.41
N ARG A 61 -5.04 -4.03 -11.20
CA ARG A 61 -5.88 -4.83 -12.10
C ARG A 61 -7.31 -4.29 -12.20
N ALA A 62 -7.90 -3.87 -11.07
CA ALA A 62 -9.22 -3.28 -11.03
C ALA A 62 -9.28 -2.00 -11.88
N VAL A 63 -8.28 -1.13 -11.76
CA VAL A 63 -8.20 0.14 -12.49
C VAL A 63 -7.95 -0.10 -13.97
N ASP A 64 -7.08 -1.05 -14.31
CA ASP A 64 -6.84 -1.48 -15.69
C ASP A 64 -8.13 -1.92 -16.39
N ASN A 65 -8.98 -2.67 -15.68
CA ASN A 65 -10.29 -3.07 -16.16
C ASN A 65 -11.24 -1.87 -16.24
N LEU A 66 -11.20 -0.95 -15.27
CA LEU A 66 -11.99 0.28 -15.31
C LEU A 66 -11.63 1.16 -16.51
N GLU A 67 -10.36 1.31 -16.86
CA GLU A 67 -9.95 2.09 -18.03
C GLU A 67 -10.30 1.39 -19.34
N LYS A 68 -10.24 0.05 -19.37
CA LYS A 68 -10.58 -0.76 -20.56
C LYS A 68 -12.09 -0.83 -20.81
N TYR A 69 -12.90 -0.88 -19.76
CA TYR A 69 -14.33 -1.19 -19.84
C TYR A 69 -15.26 -0.12 -19.24
N GLY A 70 -14.72 0.83 -18.48
CA GLY A 70 -15.45 1.81 -17.70
C GLY A 70 -15.76 3.12 -18.44
N ALA A 71 -17.05 3.41 -18.53
CA ALA A 71 -17.70 4.72 -18.59
C ALA A 71 -17.41 5.70 -19.75
N THR A 72 -16.58 5.39 -20.76
CA THR A 72 -16.42 6.26 -21.95
C THR A 72 -17.02 5.69 -23.25
N ARG A 73 -17.50 4.44 -23.26
CA ARG A 73 -18.18 3.85 -24.42
C ARG A 73 -19.49 3.20 -24.01
N GLY A 74 -20.57 3.97 -24.04
CA GLY A 74 -21.93 3.42 -23.93
C GLY A 74 -22.20 2.39 -25.04
N GLY A 75 -22.87 1.29 -24.70
CA GLY A 75 -23.28 0.25 -25.65
C GLY A 75 -23.31 -1.16 -25.05
N LEU A 76 -23.71 -2.15 -25.85
CA LEU A 76 -23.88 -3.58 -25.49
C LEU A 76 -22.66 -4.22 -24.77
N ARG A 77 -21.47 -3.61 -24.89
CA ARG A 77 -20.24 -4.06 -24.22
C ARG A 77 -20.20 -3.73 -22.73
N SER A 78 -20.84 -2.66 -22.28
CA SER A 78 -20.85 -2.30 -20.84
C SER A 78 -21.78 -3.23 -20.04
N SER A 79 -22.90 -3.66 -20.63
CA SER A 79 -23.81 -4.63 -20.01
C SER A 79 -23.20 -6.03 -19.93
N LEU A 80 -22.46 -6.45 -20.97
CA LEU A 80 -21.70 -7.71 -20.95
C LEU A 80 -20.53 -7.69 -19.95
N ALA A 81 -19.82 -6.55 -19.84
CA ALA A 81 -18.77 -6.38 -18.84
C ALA A 81 -19.31 -6.40 -17.40
N ALA A 82 -20.46 -5.76 -17.15
CA ALA A 82 -21.13 -5.80 -15.85
C ALA A 82 -21.60 -7.22 -15.49
N LEU A 83 -22.10 -7.99 -16.47
CA LEU A 83 -22.50 -9.39 -16.27
C LEU A 83 -21.27 -10.28 -15.97
N ALA A 84 -20.17 -10.10 -16.70
CA ALA A 84 -18.91 -10.82 -16.47
C ALA A 84 -18.28 -10.47 -15.13
N ALA A 85 -18.33 -9.21 -14.69
CA ALA A 85 -17.90 -8.83 -13.35
C ALA A 85 -18.75 -9.47 -12.24
N LYS A 86 -20.04 -9.72 -12.50
CA LYS A 86 -20.95 -10.38 -11.55
C LYS A 86 -20.76 -11.90 -11.48
N THR A 87 -20.35 -12.56 -12.58
CA THR A 87 -20.18 -14.02 -12.66
C THR A 87 -18.72 -14.47 -12.48
N LEU A 88 -17.75 -13.63 -12.81
CA LEU A 88 -16.31 -13.91 -12.75
C LEU A 88 -15.54 -12.90 -11.88
N GLY A 89 -16.23 -12.11 -11.06
CA GLY A 89 -15.67 -10.94 -10.36
C GLY A 89 -14.35 -11.19 -9.62
N GLY A 90 -14.25 -12.30 -8.90
CA GLY A 90 -13.00 -12.69 -8.23
C GLY A 90 -11.86 -13.08 -9.17
N ALA A 91 -12.17 -13.65 -10.35
CA ALA A 91 -11.17 -14.00 -11.36
C ALA A 91 -10.67 -12.78 -12.15
N LEU A 92 -11.53 -11.78 -12.37
CA LEU A 92 -11.19 -10.55 -13.09
C LEU A 92 -10.21 -9.66 -12.30
N LEU A 93 -10.30 -9.73 -10.97
CA LEU A 93 -9.45 -9.04 -10.00
C LEU A 93 -8.21 -9.85 -9.59
N ARG A 94 -8.06 -11.09 -10.08
CA ARG A 94 -6.93 -11.94 -9.73
C ARG A 94 -5.63 -11.32 -10.26
N PRO A 95 -4.69 -10.94 -9.39
CA PRO A 95 -3.44 -10.33 -9.81
C PRO A 95 -2.48 -11.37 -10.38
N ASP A 96 -1.41 -10.90 -11.01
CA ASP A 96 -0.34 -11.76 -11.51
C ASP A 96 0.28 -12.56 -10.34
N LYS A 97 0.49 -13.87 -10.55
CA LYS A 97 1.09 -14.75 -9.54
C LYS A 97 2.49 -14.29 -9.14
N ALA A 98 3.27 -13.75 -10.07
CA ALA A 98 4.61 -13.23 -9.78
C ALA A 98 4.56 -11.99 -8.86
N GLU A 99 3.55 -11.14 -9.00
CA GLU A 99 3.38 -9.97 -8.12
C GLU A 99 2.96 -10.39 -6.71
N LEU A 100 2.12 -11.42 -6.59
CA LEU A 100 1.77 -12.00 -5.28
C LEU A 100 2.96 -12.68 -4.60
N GLU A 101 3.74 -13.45 -5.36
CA GLU A 101 4.97 -14.06 -4.85
C GLU A 101 5.98 -12.99 -4.41
N ARG A 102 6.09 -11.89 -5.15
CA ARG A 102 6.93 -10.75 -4.78
C ARG A 102 6.42 -10.07 -3.51
N ALA A 103 5.11 -9.86 -3.36
CA ALA A 103 4.52 -9.33 -2.14
C ALA A 103 4.87 -10.19 -0.90
N ASP A 104 4.74 -11.51 -1.01
CA ASP A 104 5.15 -12.45 0.04
C ASP A 104 6.64 -12.33 0.37
N GLN A 105 7.50 -12.27 -0.65
CA GLN A 105 8.94 -12.14 -0.48
C GLN A 105 9.31 -10.83 0.23
N VAL A 106 8.69 -9.71 -0.13
CA VAL A 106 8.95 -8.41 0.48
C VAL A 106 8.56 -8.42 1.96
N LEU A 107 7.38 -8.93 2.31
CA LEU A 107 6.94 -9.02 3.70
C LEU A 107 7.82 -9.96 4.53
N ARG A 108 8.23 -11.10 3.96
CA ARG A 108 9.21 -12.01 4.60
C ARG A 108 10.57 -11.37 4.80
N LYS A 109 11.02 -10.52 3.86
CA LYS A 109 12.26 -9.72 4.02
C LYS A 109 12.11 -8.71 5.16
N ILE A 110 10.99 -7.97 5.23
CA ILE A 110 10.72 -7.04 6.34
C ILE A 110 10.72 -7.78 7.68
N TYR A 111 10.04 -8.93 7.77
CA TYR A 111 10.05 -9.80 8.94
C TYR A 111 11.49 -10.17 9.35
N ALA A 112 12.30 -10.65 8.39
CA ALA A 112 13.67 -11.05 8.66
C ALA A 112 14.56 -9.88 9.11
N LEU A 113 14.40 -8.70 8.50
CA LEU A 113 15.13 -7.48 8.88
C LEU A 113 14.80 -7.05 10.31
N LEU A 114 13.52 -7.11 10.71
CA LEU A 114 13.09 -6.80 12.08
C LEU A 114 13.67 -7.82 13.08
N LYS A 115 13.59 -9.12 12.78
CA LYS A 115 14.18 -10.17 13.63
C LYS A 115 15.69 -10.00 13.78
N LYS A 116 16.42 -9.75 12.68
CA LYS A 116 17.86 -9.49 12.69
C LYS A 116 18.22 -8.23 13.48
N SER A 117 17.31 -7.25 13.52
CA SER A 117 17.48 -6.01 14.30
C SER A 117 17.15 -6.19 15.80
N GLY A 118 16.78 -7.40 16.23
CA GLY A 118 16.45 -7.74 17.62
C GLY A 118 15.05 -7.30 18.04
N VAL A 119 14.15 -7.04 17.09
CA VAL A 119 12.78 -6.60 17.38
C VAL A 119 11.91 -7.82 17.70
N GLU A 120 11.25 -7.78 18.86
CA GLU A 120 10.27 -8.78 19.26
C GLU A 120 8.85 -8.34 18.86
N PHE A 121 8.15 -9.19 18.12
CA PHE A 121 6.78 -8.93 17.64
C PHE A 121 6.04 -10.24 17.32
N GLY A 122 4.72 -10.20 17.45
CA GLY A 122 3.80 -11.24 17.02
C GLY A 122 3.23 -10.98 15.63
N LEU A 123 2.57 -11.99 15.09
CA LEU A 123 1.78 -11.94 13.86
C LEU A 123 0.30 -12.09 14.22
N LEU A 124 -0.57 -11.29 13.59
CA LEU A 124 -2.01 -11.42 13.78
C LEU A 124 -2.52 -12.77 13.28
N ASP A 125 -3.55 -13.29 13.95
CA ASP A 125 -4.31 -14.49 13.55
C ASP A 125 -5.06 -14.28 12.23
N ARG A 126 -5.46 -13.04 11.95
CA ARG A 126 -6.11 -12.62 10.71
C ARG A 126 -5.66 -11.21 10.35
N GLU A 127 -5.22 -11.01 9.12
CA GLU A 127 -5.00 -9.68 8.55
C GLU A 127 -6.34 -9.01 8.23
N ILE A 128 -6.51 -7.79 8.71
CA ILE A 128 -7.65 -6.92 8.37
C ILE A 128 -7.15 -5.70 7.63
N TYR A 129 -7.97 -5.10 6.78
CA TYR A 129 -7.61 -3.83 6.15
C TYR A 129 -7.58 -2.66 7.14
N SER A 130 -6.85 -1.59 6.81
CA SER A 130 -6.72 -0.39 7.63
C SER A 130 -7.80 0.67 7.35
N GLY A 131 -8.65 0.44 6.35
CA GLY A 131 -9.63 1.42 5.89
C GLY A 131 -9.03 2.58 5.10
N ALA A 132 -7.73 2.54 4.74
CA ALA A 132 -7.05 3.66 4.07
C ALA A 132 -7.77 4.14 2.80
N LEU A 133 -8.21 3.22 1.93
CA LEU A 133 -8.99 3.56 0.73
C LEU A 133 -10.32 4.28 1.03
N LEU A 134 -11.02 3.96 2.12
CA LEU A 134 -12.25 4.67 2.50
C LEU A 134 -11.94 6.14 2.83
N TYR A 135 -10.90 6.37 3.64
CA TYR A 135 -10.48 7.71 4.02
C TYR A 135 -10.00 8.52 2.82
N GLU A 136 -9.15 7.91 1.98
CA GLU A 136 -8.55 8.55 0.80
C GLU A 136 -9.57 8.83 -0.30
N ALA A 137 -10.64 8.04 -0.38
CA ALA A 137 -11.79 8.30 -1.26
C ALA A 137 -12.78 9.33 -0.69
N GLY A 138 -12.58 9.80 0.55
CA GLY A 138 -13.46 10.77 1.22
C GLY A 138 -14.75 10.16 1.79
N LEU A 139 -14.82 8.84 1.95
CA LEU A 139 -15.97 8.12 2.53
C LEU A 139 -15.87 8.14 4.06
N LEU A 140 -15.94 9.35 4.65
CA LEU A 140 -15.54 9.59 6.04
C LEU A 140 -16.45 8.90 7.07
N ASP A 141 -17.76 8.81 6.82
CA ASP A 141 -18.69 8.14 7.74
C ASP A 141 -18.48 6.62 7.75
N ASP A 142 -18.28 6.03 6.57
CA ASP A 142 -17.95 4.61 6.43
C ASP A 142 -16.60 4.29 7.05
N PHE A 143 -15.61 5.16 6.82
CA PHE A 143 -14.30 5.05 7.46
C PHE A 143 -14.42 5.12 8.98
N ALA A 144 -15.20 6.05 9.54
CA ALA A 144 -15.38 6.20 10.98
C ALA A 144 -16.00 4.93 11.61
N ALA A 145 -17.01 4.36 10.96
CA ALA A 145 -17.62 3.11 11.41
C ALA A 145 -16.63 1.94 11.35
N TYR A 146 -15.91 1.79 10.23
CA TYR A 146 -14.91 0.74 10.04
C TYR A 146 -13.75 0.86 11.03
N ALA A 147 -13.21 2.06 11.23
CA ALA A 147 -12.08 2.33 12.12
C ALA A 147 -12.39 1.92 13.57
N ARG A 148 -13.62 2.18 14.07
CA ARG A 148 -14.04 1.72 15.41
C ARG A 148 -14.07 0.20 15.50
N ARG A 149 -14.56 -0.49 14.46
CA ARG A 149 -14.59 -1.96 14.38
C ARG A 149 -13.17 -2.55 14.34
N ALA A 150 -12.28 -1.96 13.53
CA ALA A 150 -10.88 -2.37 13.44
C ALA A 150 -10.12 -2.12 14.75
N ALA A 151 -10.35 -0.98 15.42
CA ALA A 151 -9.77 -0.72 16.73
C ALA A 151 -10.25 -1.71 17.79
N GLN A 152 -11.54 -2.08 17.78
CA GLN A 152 -12.05 -3.15 18.64
C GLN A 152 -11.36 -4.49 18.37
N PHE A 153 -11.18 -4.85 17.10
CA PHE A 153 -10.46 -6.07 16.70
C PHE A 153 -9.05 -6.14 17.32
N PHE A 154 -8.30 -5.03 17.29
CA PHE A 154 -6.98 -4.94 17.91
C PHE A 154 -7.03 -5.03 19.45
N ARG A 155 -7.99 -4.34 20.08
CA ARG A 155 -8.16 -4.36 21.55
C ARG A 155 -8.51 -5.74 22.08
N GLU A 156 -9.41 -6.46 21.42
CA GLU A 156 -9.79 -7.84 21.78
C GLU A 156 -8.61 -8.82 21.72
N ARG A 157 -7.59 -8.49 20.92
CA ARG A 157 -6.33 -9.25 20.79
C ARG A 157 -5.21 -8.76 21.71
N GLY A 158 -5.49 -7.78 22.56
CA GLY A 158 -4.50 -7.21 23.48
C GLY A 158 -3.37 -6.47 22.76
N VAL A 159 -3.58 -6.01 21.53
CA VAL A 159 -2.56 -5.26 20.79
C VAL A 159 -2.35 -3.89 21.45
N LYS A 160 -1.10 -3.58 21.76
CA LYS A 160 -0.66 -2.30 22.35
C LYS A 160 0.29 -1.52 21.46
N ARG A 161 0.97 -2.21 20.53
CA ARG A 161 1.87 -1.58 19.56
C ARG A 161 1.73 -2.25 18.20
N ILE A 162 1.69 -1.44 17.15
CA ILE A 162 1.61 -1.90 15.76
C ILE A 162 2.85 -1.44 15.00
N ILE A 163 3.58 -2.41 14.44
CA ILE A 163 4.64 -2.18 13.46
C ILE A 163 4.02 -2.26 12.07
N THR A 164 3.97 -1.13 11.39
CA THR A 164 3.44 -1.00 10.03
C THR A 164 4.55 -1.15 8.98
N VAL A 165 4.17 -1.61 7.78
CA VAL A 165 5.09 -1.89 6.67
C VAL A 165 4.92 -0.97 5.47
N ASP A 166 3.88 -0.14 5.45
CA ASP A 166 3.58 0.76 4.36
C ASP A 166 3.06 2.12 4.88
N PRO A 167 3.19 3.18 4.08
CA PRO A 167 2.87 4.53 4.53
C PRO A 167 1.37 4.84 4.64
N HIS A 168 0.50 4.17 3.87
CA HIS A 168 -0.93 4.44 3.88
C HIS A 168 -1.55 3.91 5.17
N THR A 169 -1.25 2.66 5.50
CA THR A 169 -1.62 2.03 6.77
C THR A 169 -1.07 2.81 7.96
N HIS A 170 0.21 3.21 7.89
CA HIS A 170 0.84 4.00 8.96
C HIS A 170 0.12 5.33 9.17
N TYR A 171 -0.14 6.06 8.08
CA TYR A 171 -0.79 7.36 8.17
C TYR A 171 -2.18 7.27 8.78
N VAL A 172 -3.01 6.32 8.34
CA VAL A 172 -4.36 6.21 8.89
C VAL A 172 -4.33 5.80 10.35
N LEU A 173 -3.52 4.83 10.76
CA LEU A 173 -3.45 4.43 12.16
C LEU A 173 -2.87 5.53 13.07
N GLU A 174 -1.80 6.22 12.66
CA GLU A 174 -1.13 7.21 13.51
C GLU A 174 -1.85 8.55 13.54
N LYS A 175 -2.32 9.05 12.38
CA LYS A 175 -2.80 10.43 12.23
C LYS A 175 -4.32 10.55 12.12
N VAL A 176 -5.01 9.48 11.72
CA VAL A 176 -6.44 9.53 11.39
C VAL A 176 -7.29 8.81 12.43
N TYR A 177 -6.98 7.56 12.79
CA TYR A 177 -7.72 6.77 13.77
C TYR A 177 -7.97 7.52 15.10
N PRO A 178 -7.00 8.26 15.68
CA PRO A 178 -7.23 9.04 16.91
C PRO A 178 -8.35 10.08 16.82
N LYS A 179 -8.74 10.51 15.60
CA LYS A 179 -9.82 11.49 15.37
C LYS A 179 -11.21 10.85 15.29
N TYR A 180 -11.29 9.54 15.05
CA TYR A 180 -12.56 8.83 14.79
C TYR A 180 -12.85 7.73 15.83
N VAL A 181 -11.83 7.29 16.55
CA VAL A 181 -11.92 6.26 17.59
C VAL A 181 -11.53 6.88 18.93
N GLU A 182 -12.52 7.06 19.78
CA GLU A 182 -12.30 7.54 21.14
C GLU A 182 -11.42 6.57 21.93
N GLY A 183 -10.41 7.11 22.62
CA GLY A 183 -9.47 6.32 23.41
C GLY A 183 -8.56 5.39 22.59
N PHE A 184 -8.27 5.72 21.33
CA PHE A 184 -7.28 4.99 20.54
C PHE A 184 -5.87 5.13 21.15
N ASP A 185 -5.41 4.09 21.85
CA ASP A 185 -4.21 4.07 22.69
C ASP A 185 -3.08 3.16 22.16
N ILE A 186 -3.18 2.72 20.90
CA ILE A 186 -2.20 1.82 20.29
C ILE A 186 -1.02 2.63 19.74
N GLU A 187 0.20 2.31 20.16
CA GLU A 187 1.42 2.91 19.61
C GLU A 187 1.64 2.44 18.16
N VAL A 188 1.81 3.36 17.21
CA VAL A 188 2.05 3.04 15.80
C VAL A 188 3.48 3.40 15.41
N VAL A 189 4.22 2.42 14.92
CA VAL A 189 5.62 2.60 14.47
C VAL A 189 5.82 2.05 13.07
N SER A 190 6.77 2.62 12.32
CA SER A 190 7.15 2.10 11.01
C SER A 190 8.27 1.09 11.18
N TYR A 191 8.27 0.01 10.40
CA TYR A 191 9.41 -0.90 10.36
C TYR A 191 10.73 -0.17 10.01
N LEU A 192 10.66 0.92 9.23
CA LEU A 192 11.80 1.75 8.86
C LEU A 192 12.52 2.35 10.09
N ASP A 193 11.77 2.62 11.15
CA ASP A 193 12.31 3.21 12.38
C ASP A 193 12.99 2.15 13.28
N LEU A 194 12.76 0.86 13.00
CA LEU A 194 13.21 -0.25 13.84
C LEU A 194 14.33 -1.09 13.20
N ILE A 195 14.41 -1.13 11.88
CA ILE A 195 15.45 -1.89 11.18
C ILE A 195 16.82 -1.22 11.29
N LYS A 196 17.86 -2.04 11.45
CA LYS A 196 19.26 -1.62 11.46
C LYS A 196 19.96 -2.22 10.24
N PRO A 197 20.15 -1.46 9.16
CA PRO A 197 20.75 -1.98 7.93
C PRO A 197 22.21 -2.31 8.16
N GLY A 198 22.64 -3.49 7.73
CA GLY A 198 24.05 -3.86 7.60
C GLY A 198 24.65 -3.42 6.26
N GLY A 199 23.82 -3.11 5.26
CA GLY A 199 24.25 -2.55 3.98
C GLY A 199 23.11 -2.35 2.98
N VAL A 200 23.47 -1.97 1.76
CA VAL A 200 22.54 -1.83 0.62
C VAL A 200 23.11 -2.61 -0.57
N ALA A 201 22.35 -3.57 -1.09
CA ALA A 201 22.75 -4.45 -2.18
C ALA A 201 22.65 -3.79 -3.57
N LEU A 202 21.89 -2.70 -3.69
CA LEU A 202 21.72 -1.94 -4.92
C LEU A 202 22.63 -0.70 -4.92
N LYS A 203 23.20 -0.38 -6.07
CA LYS A 203 23.99 0.85 -6.30
C LYS A 203 23.42 1.61 -7.50
N GLY A 204 23.63 2.93 -7.52
CA GLY A 204 23.24 3.79 -8.65
C GLY A 204 21.74 3.75 -8.90
N PHE A 205 20.97 4.10 -7.87
CA PHE A 205 19.51 4.22 -7.93
C PHE A 205 19.08 5.63 -7.49
N THR A 206 17.85 6.03 -7.80
CA THR A 206 17.21 7.20 -7.18
C THR A 206 16.09 6.76 -6.26
N ILE A 207 15.61 7.66 -5.41
CA ILE A 207 14.56 7.37 -4.42
C ILE A 207 13.27 8.04 -4.89
N HIS A 208 12.19 7.25 -4.94
CA HIS A 208 10.86 7.83 -4.92
C HIS A 208 10.33 7.79 -3.50
N ASP A 209 10.35 8.94 -2.84
CA ASP A 209 9.77 9.11 -1.52
C ASP A 209 8.24 9.03 -1.59
N SER A 210 7.64 8.17 -0.77
CA SER A 210 6.20 8.24 -0.53
C SER A 210 5.82 9.61 0.06
N CYS A 211 4.79 10.24 -0.51
CA CYS A 211 4.27 11.52 -0.02
C CYS A 211 3.89 11.46 1.46
N LEU A 212 3.27 10.36 1.90
CA LEU A 212 2.87 10.13 3.29
C LEU A 212 4.08 9.98 4.22
N TYR A 213 5.07 9.15 3.85
CA TYR A 213 6.29 9.02 4.66
C TYR A 213 7.10 10.31 4.73
N ALA A 214 7.33 10.99 3.60
CA ALA A 214 8.17 12.17 3.56
C ALA A 214 7.52 13.40 4.21
N ARG A 215 6.26 13.70 3.87
CA ARG A 215 5.64 14.99 4.22
C ARG A 215 4.82 14.96 5.50
N PHE A 216 4.21 13.82 5.81
CA PHE A 216 3.23 13.73 6.91
C PHE A 216 3.71 12.90 8.10
N LEU A 217 4.64 11.99 7.86
CA LEU A 217 5.15 11.06 8.86
C LEU A 217 6.61 11.32 9.22
N GLY A 218 7.34 12.19 8.52
CA GLY A 218 8.70 12.59 8.90
C GLY A 218 9.78 11.53 8.68
N ARG A 219 9.56 10.57 7.78
CA ARG A 219 10.50 9.46 7.48
C ARG A 219 11.46 9.78 6.32
N TYR A 220 11.47 11.02 5.81
CA TYR A 220 12.35 11.44 4.71
C TYR A 220 13.84 11.16 5.00
N ASP A 221 14.34 11.58 6.17
CA ASP A 221 15.74 11.35 6.56
C ASP A 221 15.98 9.88 6.93
N THR A 222 14.99 9.22 7.53
CA THR A 222 15.07 7.78 7.87
C THR A 222 15.35 6.96 6.61
N VAL A 223 14.61 7.19 5.52
CA VAL A 223 14.79 6.49 4.25
C VAL A 223 16.21 6.69 3.70
N ARG A 224 16.72 7.93 3.70
CA ARG A 224 18.07 8.24 3.21
C ARG A 224 19.17 7.60 4.06
N ARG A 225 19.02 7.63 5.39
CA ARG A 225 19.95 6.95 6.30
C ARG A 225 19.99 5.45 6.04
N LEU A 226 18.85 4.82 5.80
CA LEU A 226 18.77 3.39 5.50
C LEU A 226 19.40 3.03 4.15
N LEU A 227 19.35 3.96 3.19
CA LEU A 227 19.80 3.75 1.81
C LEU A 227 21.17 4.37 1.52
N ALA A 228 21.82 5.02 2.50
CA ALA A 228 23.04 5.81 2.31
C ALA A 228 24.19 4.99 1.71
N ALA A 229 24.38 3.75 2.16
CA ALA A 229 25.42 2.86 1.62
C ALA A 229 25.17 2.48 0.15
N GLY A 230 23.98 2.73 -0.37
CA GLY A 230 23.60 2.52 -1.77
C GLY A 230 23.99 3.66 -2.71
N GLU A 231 24.45 4.80 -2.16
CA GLU A 231 24.81 6.02 -2.89
C GLU A 231 23.68 6.46 -3.84
N PRO A 232 22.50 6.86 -3.30
CA PRO A 232 21.39 7.29 -4.13
C PRO A 232 21.73 8.56 -4.92
N VAL A 233 21.28 8.59 -6.18
CA VAL A 233 21.28 9.78 -7.03
C VAL A 233 20.08 10.64 -6.65
N GLU A 234 20.36 11.78 -6.03
CA GLU A 234 19.38 12.74 -5.54
C GLU A 234 19.41 14.01 -6.39
N ASP A 235 18.27 14.71 -6.44
CA ASP A 235 18.14 16.03 -7.06
C ASP A 235 17.43 16.98 -6.07
N PRO A 236 17.93 18.21 -5.87
CA PRO A 236 17.37 19.16 -4.91
C PRO A 236 15.89 19.53 -5.11
N PHE A 237 15.26 19.14 -6.22
CA PHE A 237 13.85 19.35 -6.48
C PHE A 237 13.09 18.02 -6.64
N ALA A 238 13.58 17.11 -7.48
CA ALA A 238 12.88 15.87 -7.77
C ALA A 238 12.88 14.89 -6.57
N THR A 239 13.89 14.93 -5.71
CA THR A 239 13.95 14.07 -4.51
C THR A 239 13.91 14.87 -3.21
N ALA A 240 13.66 16.17 -3.23
CA ALA A 240 13.55 16.97 -2.01
C ALA A 240 12.27 16.70 -1.20
N ARG A 241 12.35 16.95 0.11
CA ARG A 241 11.30 16.65 1.09
C ARG A 241 9.97 17.31 0.75
N ASP A 242 10.00 18.63 0.56
CA ASP A 242 8.79 19.45 0.41
C ASP A 242 8.21 19.39 -1.01
N THR A 243 9.06 19.04 -1.97
CA THR A 243 8.71 18.91 -3.40
C THR A 243 8.48 17.46 -3.82
N SER A 244 8.56 16.50 -2.88
CA SER A 244 8.27 15.09 -3.17
C SER A 244 6.85 14.94 -3.73
N GLN A 245 6.81 14.64 -5.02
CA GLN A 245 5.56 14.54 -5.76
C GLN A 245 4.87 13.19 -5.53
N CYS A 246 3.55 13.23 -5.46
CA CYS A 246 2.71 12.05 -5.38
C CYS A 246 2.93 11.13 -6.61
N CYS A 247 2.86 9.82 -6.40
CA CYS A 247 2.85 8.85 -7.49
C CYS A 247 1.55 8.89 -8.32
N GLY A 248 0.49 9.54 -7.83
CA GLY A 248 -0.83 9.55 -8.46
C GLY A 248 -1.67 8.33 -8.15
N GLY A 249 -1.24 7.42 -7.27
CA GLY A 249 -2.10 6.36 -6.71
C GLY A 249 -3.24 6.98 -5.89
N PRO A 250 -3.65 6.40 -4.76
CA PRO A 250 -5.02 5.87 -4.52
C PRO A 250 -6.23 6.50 -5.27
N VAL A 251 -6.11 7.70 -5.80
CA VAL A 251 -7.07 8.44 -6.63
C VAL A 251 -7.42 7.73 -7.94
N GLU A 252 -6.68 6.71 -8.38
CA GLU A 252 -6.92 5.99 -9.64
C GLU A 252 -8.27 5.29 -9.71
N SER A 253 -8.86 4.98 -8.54
CA SER A 253 -10.23 4.45 -8.42
C SER A 253 -11.31 5.50 -8.75
N LEU A 254 -10.98 6.78 -8.59
CA LEU A 254 -11.87 7.92 -8.84
C LEU A 254 -11.51 8.59 -10.18
N PHE A 255 -10.26 8.99 -10.35
CA PHE A 255 -9.76 9.77 -11.48
C PHE A 255 -8.58 9.05 -12.17
N PRO A 256 -8.82 7.93 -12.88
CA PRO A 256 -7.77 7.12 -13.49
C PRO A 256 -6.90 7.91 -14.49
N GLU A 257 -7.50 8.76 -15.32
CA GLU A 257 -6.75 9.58 -16.28
C GLU A 257 -5.83 10.60 -15.61
N VAL A 258 -6.27 11.20 -14.49
CA VAL A 258 -5.47 12.15 -13.72
C VAL A 258 -4.34 11.43 -13.01
N SER A 259 -4.65 10.31 -12.35
CA SER A 259 -3.68 9.40 -11.75
C SER A 259 -2.56 9.05 -12.72
N ARG A 260 -2.93 8.60 -13.94
CA ARG A 260 -1.99 8.23 -14.99
C ARG A 260 -1.08 9.39 -15.39
N LYS A 261 -1.63 10.58 -15.65
CA LYS A 261 -0.83 11.76 -16.02
C LYS A 261 0.18 12.15 -14.95
N VAL A 262 -0.23 12.10 -13.67
CA VAL A 262 0.66 12.36 -12.53
C VAL A 262 1.77 11.30 -12.45
N ALA A 263 1.41 10.03 -12.57
CA ALA A 263 2.35 8.92 -12.51
C ALA A 263 3.37 8.95 -13.66
N GLU A 264 2.94 9.25 -14.89
CA GLU A 264 3.82 9.38 -16.06
C GLU A 264 4.78 10.56 -15.93
N ALA A 265 4.29 11.71 -15.42
CA ALA A 265 5.14 12.87 -15.15
C ALA A 265 6.21 12.52 -14.12
N ARG A 266 5.81 11.85 -13.03
CA ARG A 266 6.73 11.43 -11.98
C ARG A 266 7.74 10.39 -12.47
N ALA A 267 7.30 9.42 -13.27
CA ALA A 267 8.18 8.41 -13.85
C ALA A 267 9.24 9.04 -14.78
N ARG A 268 8.83 10.00 -15.63
CA ARG A 268 9.76 10.76 -16.48
C ARG A 268 10.78 11.53 -15.66
N GLU A 269 10.35 12.19 -14.59
CA GLU A 269 11.24 12.94 -13.70
C GLU A 269 12.30 12.03 -13.06
N LEU A 270 11.88 10.92 -12.43
CA LEU A 270 12.79 9.95 -11.81
C LEU A 270 13.75 9.33 -12.82
N SER A 271 13.27 9.03 -14.03
CA SER A 271 14.08 8.42 -15.10
C SER A 271 15.26 9.29 -15.56
N ARG A 272 15.22 10.62 -15.33
CA ARG A 272 16.32 11.53 -15.62
C ARG A 272 17.49 11.37 -14.65
N LEU A 273 17.22 10.86 -13.45
CA LEU A 273 18.23 10.61 -12.42
C LEU A 273 18.76 9.17 -12.53
N SER A 274 17.85 8.20 -12.63
CA SER A 274 18.20 6.78 -12.75
C SER A 274 17.01 5.97 -13.26
N ARG A 275 17.29 4.91 -14.03
CA ARG A 275 16.28 3.87 -14.35
C ARG A 275 15.91 3.04 -13.12
N ARG A 276 16.86 2.82 -12.22
CA ARG A 276 16.63 2.09 -10.96
C ARG A 276 16.06 3.03 -9.92
N VAL A 277 14.89 2.69 -9.39
CA VAL A 277 14.17 3.51 -8.40
C VAL A 277 13.79 2.66 -7.20
N VAL A 278 14.13 3.15 -6.00
CA VAL A 278 13.72 2.54 -4.74
C VAL A 278 12.47 3.23 -4.20
N VAL A 279 11.44 2.43 -3.87
CA VAL A 279 10.15 2.85 -3.32
C VAL A 279 9.89 2.22 -1.94
N GLN A 280 9.11 2.88 -1.10
CA GLN A 280 8.73 2.36 0.23
C GLN A 280 7.23 2.01 0.33
N CYS A 281 6.49 2.21 -0.76
CA CYS A 281 5.04 2.10 -0.79
C CYS A 281 4.58 1.16 -1.91
N PRO A 282 3.73 0.17 -1.62
CA PRO A 282 3.20 -0.75 -2.62
C PRO A 282 2.28 -0.05 -3.65
N ILE A 283 1.54 0.99 -3.26
CA ILE A 283 0.76 1.81 -4.20
C ILE A 283 1.69 2.57 -5.16
N CYS A 284 2.76 3.19 -4.65
CA CYS A 284 3.73 3.88 -5.50
C CYS A 284 4.39 2.92 -6.48
N TYR A 285 4.73 1.71 -6.03
CA TYR A 285 5.31 0.67 -6.88
C TYR A 285 4.38 0.36 -8.07
N VAL A 286 3.14 -0.06 -7.84
CA VAL A 286 2.26 -0.48 -8.94
C VAL A 286 1.92 0.67 -9.86
N ASN A 287 1.71 1.88 -9.32
CA ASN A 287 1.30 3.01 -10.15
C ASN A 287 2.45 3.52 -11.03
N LEU A 288 3.68 3.61 -10.49
CA LEU A 288 4.86 3.98 -11.28
C LEU A 288 5.23 2.87 -12.27
N LYS A 289 5.08 1.59 -11.90
CA LYS A 289 5.34 0.46 -12.79
C LYS A 289 4.49 0.57 -14.05
N ARG A 290 3.17 0.71 -13.85
CA ARG A 290 2.20 0.86 -14.93
C ARG A 290 2.49 2.08 -15.80
N ALA A 291 2.76 3.24 -15.18
CA ALA A 291 2.99 4.49 -15.91
C ALA A 291 4.34 4.53 -16.65
N SER A 292 5.35 3.80 -16.17
CA SER A 292 6.67 3.78 -16.80
C SER A 292 6.73 2.92 -18.07
N GLY A 293 5.79 2.00 -18.27
CA GLY A 293 5.79 1.08 -19.42
C GLY A 293 7.08 0.24 -19.54
N GLY A 294 7.76 -0.04 -18.42
CA GLY A 294 9.07 -0.72 -18.40
C GLY A 294 10.28 0.23 -18.48
N GLY A 295 10.07 1.54 -18.46
CA GLY A 295 11.14 2.54 -18.43
C GLY A 295 11.90 2.61 -17.10
N LEU A 296 11.27 2.16 -16.00
CA LEU A 296 11.85 2.13 -14.66
C LEU A 296 11.99 0.69 -14.13
N GLU A 297 13.11 0.41 -13.48
CA GLU A 297 13.37 -0.78 -12.67
C GLU A 297 13.05 -0.44 -11.21
N LEU A 298 11.89 -0.90 -10.72
CA LEU A 298 11.40 -0.58 -9.37
C LEU A 298 11.80 -1.63 -8.34
N TYR A 299 12.29 -1.17 -7.20
CA TYR A 299 12.68 -1.98 -6.05
C TYR A 299 12.00 -1.47 -4.78
N TYR A 300 11.49 -2.36 -3.96
CA TYR A 300 11.10 -2.02 -2.60
C TYR A 300 12.34 -1.79 -1.74
N LEU A 301 12.27 -0.85 -0.80
CA LEU A 301 13.36 -0.59 0.15
C LEU A 301 13.82 -1.88 0.86
N ALA A 302 12.87 -2.70 1.30
CA ALA A 302 13.17 -3.97 1.96
C ALA A 302 13.85 -5.00 1.05
N GLU A 303 13.81 -4.84 -0.27
CA GLU A 303 14.52 -5.73 -1.20
C GLU A 303 16.00 -5.39 -1.33
N VAL A 304 16.35 -4.12 -1.11
CA VAL A 304 17.71 -3.60 -1.33
C VAL A 304 18.52 -3.47 -0.04
N VAL A 305 17.86 -3.37 1.12
CA VAL A 305 18.52 -3.33 2.43
C VAL A 305 18.90 -4.75 2.89
N VAL A 306 20.10 -4.89 3.47
CA VAL A 306 20.71 -6.16 3.95
C VAL A 306 21.00 -6.13 5.43
#